data_AF-A0A7K0FEB4-F1
#
_entry.id   AF-A0A7K0FEB4-F1
#
_cell.length_a   1.000
_cell.length_b   1.000
_cell.length_c   1.000
_cell.angle_alpha   90.00
_cell.angle_beta   90.00
_cell.angle_gamma   90.00
#
_symmetry.space_group_name_H-M   'P 1'
#
loop_
_entity.id
_entity.type
_entity.pdbx_description
1 polymer ?
#
loop_
_entity_poly.entity_id
_entity_poly.type
_entity_poly.pdbx_seq_one_letter_code
_entity_poly.pdbx_strand_id
1 'polypeptide(L)'
;MLNKGLRDEEKIRIDNVLKTLQTMVFVPKPLPESEKNDIELPLKDFGLNIETLADYENEELITQLMQLHFDWDQLEQFADFLIEFSKAENYNFEDKALALYQYIQEESKVFSFAINTKIASAKNK
;
A
#
# COMPACT_ATOMS: atom_id res chain seq x y z
N MET A 1 16.59 10.02 -24.36
CA MET A 1 17.00 10.36 -22.97
C MET A 1 16.02 11.30 -22.26
N LEU A 2 14.75 11.41 -22.71
CA LEU A 2 13.70 12.22 -22.05
C LEU A 2 12.96 11.48 -20.91
N ASN A 3 12.97 10.14 -20.88
CA ASN A 3 12.18 9.36 -19.93
C ASN A 3 12.85 9.07 -18.58
N LYS A 4 14.17 9.28 -18.43
CA LYS A 4 14.86 8.93 -17.19
C LYS A 4 14.53 9.92 -16.06
N GLY A 5 14.58 11.23 -16.35
CA GLY A 5 14.25 12.27 -15.37
C GLY A 5 12.80 12.19 -14.90
N LEU A 6 11.85 12.00 -15.82
CA LEU A 6 10.42 11.86 -15.48
C LEU A 6 10.14 10.65 -14.59
N ARG A 7 10.81 9.51 -14.85
CA ARG A 7 10.65 8.31 -14.03
C ARG A 7 11.26 8.47 -12.63
N ASP A 8 12.39 9.18 -12.53
CA ASP A 8 13.03 9.47 -11.24
C ASP A 8 12.14 10.42 -10.40
N GLU A 9 11.52 11.43 -11.04
CA GLU A 9 10.54 12.33 -10.39
C GLU A 9 9.29 11.59 -9.91
N GLU A 10 8.74 10.68 -10.72
CA GLU A 10 7.59 9.86 -10.35
C GLU A 10 7.89 8.94 -9.17
N LYS A 11 9.06 8.30 -9.17
CA LYS A 11 9.53 7.48 -8.05
C LYS A 11 9.64 8.30 -6.76
N ILE A 12 10.26 9.47 -6.83
CA ILE A 12 10.40 10.38 -5.67
C ILE A 12 9.03 10.82 -5.15
N ARG A 13 8.07 11.09 -6.06
CA ARG A 13 6.69 11.44 -5.68
C ARG A 13 6.04 10.30 -4.89
N ILE A 14 6.09 9.07 -5.39
CA ILE A 14 5.51 7.89 -4.73
C ILE A 14 6.16 7.69 -3.36
N ASP A 15 7.49 7.75 -3.27
CA ASP A 15 8.22 7.61 -2.00
C ASP A 15 7.78 8.64 -0.96
N ASN A 16 7.54 9.89 -1.38
CA ASN A 16 7.11 10.94 -0.46
C ASN A 16 5.69 10.71 0.05
N VAL A 17 4.77 10.25 -0.80
CA VAL A 17 3.41 9.91 -0.40
C VAL A 17 3.41 8.71 0.55
N LEU A 18 4.18 7.66 0.26
CA LEU A 18 4.33 6.49 1.13
C LEU A 18 4.91 6.84 2.50
N LYS A 19 5.91 7.73 2.56
CA LYS A 19 6.45 8.22 3.84
C LYS A 19 5.36 8.89 4.68
N THR A 20 4.51 9.72 4.07
CA THR A 20 3.38 10.33 4.77
C THR A 20 2.45 9.28 5.34
N LEU A 21 2.02 8.30 4.52
CA LEU A 21 1.15 7.20 4.94
C LEU A 21 1.77 6.38 6.09
N GLN A 22 3.07 6.11 6.05
CA GLN A 22 3.79 5.36 7.09
C GLN A 22 3.94 6.09 8.41
N THR A 23 3.84 7.42 8.42
CA THR A 23 3.88 8.19 9.68
C THR A 23 2.57 8.08 10.48
N MET A 24 1.51 7.58 9.86
CA MET A 24 0.20 7.43 10.49
C MET A 24 0.20 6.26 11.46
N VAL A 25 -0.42 6.46 12.63
CA VAL A 25 -0.50 5.45 13.68
C VAL A 25 -1.97 5.11 13.89
N PHE A 26 -2.30 3.83 13.69
CA PHE A 26 -3.66 3.33 13.80
C PHE A 26 -3.86 2.59 15.13
N VAL A 27 -5.01 2.84 15.76
CA VAL A 27 -5.42 2.17 16.99
C VAL A 27 -6.78 1.46 16.77
N PRO A 28 -7.11 0.40 17.54
CA PRO A 28 -8.40 -0.30 17.48
C PRO A 28 -9.59 0.53 17.99
N LYS A 29 -9.90 1.60 17.27
CA LYS A 29 -11.02 2.52 17.50
C LYS A 29 -11.53 3.05 16.15
N PRO A 30 -12.75 3.60 16.09
CA PRO A 30 -13.25 4.23 14.87
C PRO A 30 -12.40 5.45 14.54
N LEU A 31 -12.04 5.61 13.27
CA LEU A 31 -11.29 6.78 12.82
C LEU A 31 -12.15 8.04 12.90
N PRO A 32 -11.69 9.09 13.60
CA PRO A 32 -12.28 10.42 13.53
C PRO A 32 -12.26 10.94 12.09
N GLU A 33 -13.24 11.78 11.75
CA GLU A 33 -13.33 12.36 10.40
C GLU A 33 -12.09 13.18 10.02
N SER A 34 -11.42 13.81 10.99
CA SER A 34 -10.14 14.50 10.76
C SER A 34 -9.04 13.54 10.30
N GLU A 35 -8.91 12.37 10.93
CA GLU A 35 -7.87 11.39 10.58
C GLU A 35 -8.17 10.72 9.23
N LYS A 36 -9.45 10.51 8.89
CA LYS A 36 -9.82 10.05 7.55
C LYS A 36 -9.35 11.03 6.48
N ASN A 37 -9.53 12.33 6.68
CA ASN A 37 -9.07 13.34 5.72
C ASN A 37 -7.54 13.31 5.55
N ASP A 38 -6.80 13.04 6.62
CA ASP A 38 -5.34 12.92 6.58
C ASP A 38 -4.87 11.69 5.76
N ILE A 39 -5.69 10.62 5.69
CA ILE A 39 -5.45 9.42 4.88
C ILE A 39 -5.88 9.64 3.42
N GLU A 40 -7.05 10.26 3.23
CA GLU A 40 -7.66 10.55 1.93
C GLU A 40 -6.76 11.38 1.02
N LEU A 41 -6.08 12.38 1.59
CA LEU A 41 -5.24 13.30 0.81
C LEU A 41 -4.06 12.57 0.13
N PRO A 42 -3.21 11.80 0.84
CA PRO A 42 -2.19 10.97 0.22
C PRO A 42 -2.73 9.91 -0.74
N LEU A 43 -3.85 9.24 -0.42
CA LEU A 43 -4.39 8.19 -1.30
C LEU A 43 -4.81 8.73 -2.67
N LYS A 44 -5.28 9.98 -2.75
CA LYS A 44 -5.64 10.62 -4.03
C LYS A 44 -4.47 10.72 -5.00
N ASP A 45 -3.24 10.84 -4.52
CA ASP A 45 -2.04 10.84 -5.37
C ASP A 45 -1.82 9.49 -6.07
N PHE A 46 -2.46 8.42 -5.58
CA PHE A 46 -2.49 7.10 -6.18
C PHE A 46 -3.81 6.79 -6.91
N GLY A 47 -4.69 7.79 -7.07
CA GLY A 47 -6.02 7.60 -7.65
C GLY A 47 -6.93 6.74 -6.75
N LEU A 48 -6.65 6.71 -5.45
CA LEU A 48 -7.41 5.97 -4.45
C LEU A 48 -8.05 6.92 -3.44
N ASN A 49 -8.97 6.38 -2.66
CA ASN A 49 -9.54 6.92 -1.44
C ASN A 49 -9.93 5.73 -0.56
N ILE A 50 -10.43 5.97 0.66
CA ILE A 50 -10.76 4.87 1.57
C ILE A 50 -11.88 3.97 1.01
N GLU A 51 -12.87 4.56 0.32
CA GLU A 51 -14.00 3.86 -0.29
C GLU A 51 -13.55 2.93 -1.43
N THR A 52 -12.89 3.48 -2.45
CA THR A 52 -12.29 2.72 -3.57
C THR A 52 -11.30 1.66 -3.09
N LEU A 53 -10.51 1.93 -2.04
CA LEU A 53 -9.62 0.95 -1.45
C LEU A 53 -10.39 -0.20 -0.78
N ALA A 54 -11.56 0.06 -0.21
CA ALA A 54 -12.45 -0.98 0.30
C ALA A 54 -13.08 -1.78 -0.85
N ASP A 55 -13.57 -1.09 -1.88
CA ASP A 55 -14.33 -1.66 -2.99
C ASP A 55 -13.49 -2.44 -4.00
N TYR A 56 -12.21 -2.09 -4.17
CA TYR A 56 -11.34 -2.78 -5.12
C TYR A 56 -11.16 -4.25 -4.77
N GLU A 57 -11.16 -5.10 -5.79
CA GLU A 57 -10.62 -6.44 -5.67
C GLU A 57 -9.08 -6.40 -5.59
N ASN A 58 -8.48 -7.47 -5.06
CA ASN A 58 -7.02 -7.53 -4.88
C ASN A 58 -6.25 -7.31 -6.20
N GLU A 59 -6.71 -7.91 -7.29
CA GLU A 59 -6.09 -7.78 -8.62
C GLU A 59 -6.25 -6.37 -9.21
N GLU A 60 -7.37 -5.70 -8.93
CA GLU A 60 -7.63 -4.32 -9.37
C GLU A 60 -6.67 -3.35 -8.69
N LEU A 61 -6.48 -3.52 -7.37
CA LEU A 61 -5.52 -2.73 -6.61
C LEU A 61 -4.08 -2.93 -7.12
N ILE A 62 -3.66 -4.18 -7.32
CA ILE A 62 -2.33 -4.48 -7.86
C ILE A 62 -2.16 -3.81 -9.23
N THR A 63 -3.16 -3.95 -10.11
CA THR A 63 -3.12 -3.36 -11.44
C THR A 63 -2.99 -1.83 -11.38
N GLN A 64 -3.76 -1.16 -10.53
CA GLN A 64 -3.69 0.28 -10.32
C GLN A 64 -2.29 0.72 -9.88
N LEU A 65 -1.70 0.07 -8.87
CA LEU A 65 -0.37 0.42 -8.36
C LEU A 65 0.74 0.19 -9.39
N MET A 66 0.64 -0.88 -10.19
CA MET A 66 1.59 -1.16 -11.26
C MET A 66 1.51 -0.16 -12.42
N GLN A 67 0.30 0.34 -12.74
CA GLN A 67 0.12 1.41 -13.72
C GLN A 67 0.76 2.74 -13.28
N LEU A 68 0.86 2.96 -11.97
CA LEU A 68 1.61 4.07 -11.37
C LEU A 68 3.11 3.79 -11.22
N HIS A 69 3.60 2.67 -11.78
CA HIS A 69 5.02 2.29 -11.76
C HIS A 69 5.62 2.12 -10.37
N PHE A 70 4.82 1.65 -9.39
CA PHE A 70 5.37 1.25 -8.10
C PHE A 70 6.45 0.18 -8.30
N ASP A 71 7.59 0.35 -7.63
CA ASP A 71 8.58 -0.71 -7.51
C ASP A 71 8.28 -1.65 -6.34
N TRP A 72 9.08 -2.71 -6.20
CA TRP A 72 8.85 -3.74 -5.19
C TRP A 72 8.91 -3.20 -3.76
N ASP A 73 9.85 -2.29 -3.49
CA ASP A 73 9.98 -1.68 -2.16
C ASP A 73 8.77 -0.78 -1.87
N GLN A 74 8.28 -0.06 -2.86
CA GLN A 74 7.09 0.79 -2.75
C GLN A 74 5.80 -0.02 -2.55
N LEU A 75 5.65 -1.15 -3.26
CA LEU A 75 4.54 -2.07 -3.04
C LEU A 75 4.57 -2.68 -1.63
N GLU A 76 5.76 -3.07 -1.16
CA GLU A 76 5.93 -3.59 0.20
C GLU A 76 5.54 -2.54 1.25
N GLN A 77 5.99 -1.31 1.08
CA GLN A 77 5.66 -0.19 1.97
C GLN A 77 4.17 0.13 1.99
N PHE A 78 3.50 0.06 0.82
CA PHE A 78 2.05 0.26 0.76
C PHE A 78 1.30 -0.89 1.45
N ALA A 79 1.74 -2.14 1.26
CA ALA A 79 1.18 -3.28 1.95
C ALA A 79 1.37 -3.20 3.48
N ASP A 80 2.52 -2.70 3.96
CA ASP A 80 2.75 -2.44 5.38
C ASP A 80 1.74 -1.42 5.92
N PHE A 81 1.51 -0.34 5.18
CA PHE A 81 0.46 0.64 5.51
C PHE A 81 -0.93 0.00 5.59
N LEU A 82 -1.31 -0.88 4.66
CA LEU A 82 -2.60 -1.57 4.70
C LEU A 82 -2.77 -2.46 5.94
N ILE A 83 -1.71 -3.17 6.36
CA ILE A 83 -1.72 -3.95 7.61
C ILE A 83 -1.93 -3.04 8.82
N GLU A 84 -1.23 -1.90 8.88
CA GLU A 84 -1.37 -0.95 9.97
C GLU A 84 -2.77 -0.31 9.99
N PHE A 85 -3.27 0.11 8.84
CA PHE A 85 -4.59 0.71 8.69
C PHE A 85 -5.71 -0.28 9.08
N SER A 86 -5.52 -1.58 8.84
CA SER A 86 -6.48 -2.62 9.28
C SER A 86 -6.63 -2.75 10.79
N LYS A 87 -5.81 -2.05 11.60
CA LYS A 87 -6.03 -1.94 13.05
C LYS A 87 -7.18 -1.01 13.39
N ALA A 88 -7.54 -0.08 12.52
CA ALA A 88 -8.66 0.82 12.73
C ALA A 88 -10.00 0.06 12.69
N GLU A 89 -10.95 0.45 13.55
CA GLU A 89 -12.24 -0.23 13.60
C GLU A 89 -13.01 -0.04 12.29
N ASN A 90 -13.66 -1.11 11.82
CA ASN A 90 -14.43 -1.17 10.57
C ASN A 90 -13.63 -1.13 9.27
N TYR A 91 -12.30 -1.22 9.34
CA TYR A 91 -11.44 -1.32 8.16
C TYR A 91 -10.64 -2.62 8.20
N ASN A 92 -10.71 -3.40 7.13
CA ASN A 92 -9.91 -4.60 6.96
C ASN A 92 -9.34 -4.66 5.55
N PHE A 93 -8.04 -4.41 5.45
CA PHE A 93 -7.25 -4.45 4.23
C PHE A 93 -6.15 -5.52 4.32
N GLU A 94 -6.24 -6.46 5.27
CA GLU A 94 -5.20 -7.49 5.48
C GLU A 94 -5.10 -8.41 4.27
N ASP A 95 -6.23 -8.78 3.66
CA ASP A 95 -6.25 -9.60 2.43
C ASP A 95 -5.59 -8.88 1.24
N LYS A 96 -5.80 -7.57 1.13
CA LYS A 96 -5.17 -6.73 0.10
C LYS A 96 -3.67 -6.61 0.32
N ALA A 97 -3.24 -6.41 1.56
CA ALA A 97 -1.82 -6.42 1.92
C ALA A 97 -1.17 -7.76 1.62
N LEU A 98 -1.84 -8.87 1.96
CA LEU A 98 -1.37 -10.22 1.69
C LEU A 98 -1.22 -10.46 0.18
N ALA A 99 -2.18 -10.03 -0.63
CA ALA A 99 -2.11 -10.13 -2.08
C ALA A 99 -0.90 -9.36 -2.65
N LEU A 100 -0.61 -8.16 -2.13
CA LEU A 100 0.58 -7.39 -2.53
C LEU A 100 1.88 -8.11 -2.16
N TYR A 101 2.01 -8.65 -0.95
CA TYR A 101 3.21 -9.41 -0.58
C TYR A 101 3.40 -10.66 -1.45
N GLN A 102 2.31 -11.37 -1.75
CA GLN A 102 2.35 -12.54 -2.63
C GLN A 102 2.78 -12.15 -4.04
N TYR A 103 2.19 -11.08 -4.58
CA TYR A 103 2.55 -10.54 -5.89
C TYR A 103 4.03 -10.16 -5.97
N ILE A 104 4.58 -9.48 -4.94
CA ILE A 104 6.02 -9.16 -4.86
C ILE A 104 6.85 -10.44 -4.89
N GLN A 105 6.48 -11.46 -4.11
CA GLN A 105 7.22 -12.73 -4.04
C GLN A 105 7.19 -13.50 -5.38
N GLU A 106 6.08 -13.44 -6.10
CA GLU A 106 5.90 -14.11 -7.39
C GLU A 106 6.63 -13.37 -8.52
N GLU A 107 6.46 -12.05 -8.62
CA GLU A 107 6.90 -11.27 -9.79
C GLU A 107 8.31 -10.69 -9.67
N SER A 108 8.81 -10.44 -8.46
CA SER A 108 10.17 -9.91 -8.29
C SER A 108 11.25 -10.90 -8.75
N LYS A 109 10.93 -12.20 -8.83
CA LYS A 109 11.86 -13.32 -9.13
C LYS A 109 13.06 -13.36 -8.17
N VAL A 110 12.97 -12.69 -7.03
CA VAL A 110 13.97 -12.68 -5.96
C VAL A 110 13.35 -13.32 -4.74
N PHE A 111 14.08 -14.28 -4.15
CA PHE A 111 13.66 -14.85 -2.88
C PHE A 111 13.91 -13.83 -1.75
N SER A 112 12.86 -13.49 -1.00
CA SER A 112 12.94 -12.57 0.13
C SER A 112 12.43 -13.22 1.42
N PHE A 113 13.33 -13.42 2.39
CA PHE A 113 12.94 -13.90 3.73
C PHE A 113 11.99 -12.93 4.43
N ALA A 114 12.18 -11.62 4.23
CA ALA A 114 11.34 -10.58 4.81
C ALA A 114 9.90 -10.70 4.30
N ILE A 115 9.71 -10.75 2.98
CA ILE A 115 8.39 -10.90 2.36
C ILE A 115 7.72 -12.21 2.78
N ASN A 116 8.44 -13.33 2.77
CA ASN A 116 7.88 -14.61 3.23
C ASN A 116 7.42 -14.56 4.69
N THR A 117 8.15 -13.85 5.56
CA THR A 117 7.76 -13.66 6.96
C THR A 117 6.49 -12.81 7.07
N LYS A 118 6.35 -11.77 6.25
CA LYS A 118 5.14 -10.93 6.18
C LYS A 118 3.94 -11.71 5.66
N ILE A 119 4.10 -12.51 4.60
CA ILE A 119 3.05 -13.42 4.08
C ILE A 119 2.60 -14.39 5.17
N ALA A 120 3.55 -15.04 5.86
CA ALA A 120 3.22 -15.98 6.93
C ALA A 120 2.49 -15.28 8.10
N SER A 121 2.92 -14.07 8.47
CA SER A 121 2.29 -13.31 9.55
C SER A 121 0.86 -12.89 9.21
N ALA A 122 0.62 -12.43 7.97
CA ALA A 122 -0.70 -12.03 7.50
C ALA A 122 -1.67 -13.22 7.36
N LYS A 123 -1.20 -14.42 7.02
CA LYS A 123 -2.04 -15.64 6.94
C LYS A 123 -2.47 -16.21 8.30
N ASN A 124 -1.80 -15.82 9.39
CA ASN A 124 -1.99 -16.40 10.73
C ASN A 124 -2.84 -15.52 11.66
N LYS A 125 -3.46 -14.46 11.14
CA LYS A 125 -4.42 -13.61 11.85
C LYS A 125 -5.84 -14.05 11.56
#